data_AF-A0A2A9DN86-F1
#
_entry.id   AF-A0A2A9DN86-F1
#
_cell.length_a   1.000
_cell.length_b   1.000
_cell.length_c   1.000
_cell.angle_alpha   90.00
_cell.angle_beta   90.00
_cell.angle_gamma   90.00
#
_symmetry.space_group_name_H-M   'P 1'
#
loop_
_entity.id
_entity.type
_entity.pdbx_description
1 polymer ?
#
loop_
_entity_poly.entity_id
_entity_poly.type
_entity_poly.pdbx_seq_one_letter_code
_entity_poly.pdbx_strand_id
1 'polypeptide(L)'
;MSTLHGNRRKARLLAGILATSLTLQVLPAHTALAAESANTAVTSAAQAAPAGAKQVNPAEPAPLEWGFSKRAQLAWEATAQGEGASIVPEDEYEPSLGTIKLTKAAGWFDPATKSAHVAWTGSITYTINEAQTIKLSNFTLDVAADGSGSLSAEASSTDPYSPSDNSGDPRRVPVATFKNATVTADGNSATISITPEFEGRAYQGREDSWPAEFIDVVVKSVRSWFYTAETPWESQKKPDPITVTLALQEAPAPAPAPAPEPAPSAGLQVKDFTIDATTGHLIVEFTDGTTKDLGKVTGENGQPGAQGPQGPQGTPGEPGAAGAPGTPGQAGPAGPVGPAGKNGQDGKDGQAGRGISEVKATENGELRITFTDGTSTVVKVPGAQPAPNDLQPGTIAAIVLGVIATILGAFASLHTVAAAFLHLPG
;
A
#
# COMPACT_ATOMS: atom_id res chain seq x y z
N MET A 1 -24.74 -54.18 47.96
CA MET A 1 -23.29 -54.15 48.26
C MET A 1 -22.59 -53.64 47.01
N SER A 2 -22.52 -52.32 46.77
CA SER A 2 -21.55 -51.33 47.28
C SER A 2 -20.11 -51.55 46.80
N THR A 3 -19.65 -50.74 45.84
CA THR A 3 -18.56 -49.73 45.95
C THR A 3 -18.25 -49.21 44.52
N LEU A 4 -18.47 -47.95 44.09
CA LEU A 4 -17.98 -46.60 44.46
C LEU A 4 -16.51 -46.29 44.10
N HIS A 5 -16.35 -45.12 43.46
CA HIS A 5 -15.19 -44.22 43.25
C HIS A 5 -14.63 -44.16 41.81
N GLY A 6 -14.50 -43.01 41.15
CA GLY A 6 -14.76 -41.64 41.56
C GLY A 6 -14.32 -40.65 40.47
N ASN A 7 -15.28 -39.87 39.99
CA ASN A 7 -15.10 -38.73 39.08
C ASN A 7 -14.42 -37.57 39.83
N ARG A 8 -13.37 -36.93 39.28
CA ARG A 8 -12.82 -35.68 39.83
C ARG A 8 -12.79 -34.58 38.77
N ARG A 9 -13.87 -33.80 38.74
CA ARG A 9 -13.89 -32.41 38.29
C ARG A 9 -13.03 -31.56 39.23
N LYS A 10 -12.26 -30.62 38.70
CA LYS A 10 -11.71 -29.50 39.49
C LYS A 10 -12.17 -28.18 38.87
N ALA A 11 -13.14 -27.57 39.54
CA ALA A 11 -13.42 -26.16 39.46
C ALA A 11 -12.31 -25.36 40.17
N ARG A 12 -11.96 -24.19 39.63
CA ARG A 12 -11.26 -23.13 40.38
C ARG A 12 -12.03 -21.82 40.18
N LEU A 13 -12.40 -21.24 41.32
CA LEU A 13 -13.17 -20.01 41.49
C LEU A 13 -12.26 -18.77 41.35
N LEU A 14 -12.87 -17.67 40.89
CA LEU A 14 -12.36 -16.29 40.86
C LEU A 14 -12.12 -15.69 42.27
N ALA A 15 -11.18 -14.73 42.37
CA ALA A 15 -11.39 -13.36 42.87
C ALA A 15 -10.08 -12.53 42.89
N GLY A 16 -10.13 -11.24 42.50
CA GLY A 16 -9.11 -10.25 42.92
C GLY A 16 -8.66 -9.13 41.94
N ILE A 17 -9.59 -8.24 41.59
CA ILE A 17 -9.49 -6.79 41.25
C ILE A 17 -8.08 -6.13 41.17
N LEU A 18 -7.79 -5.44 40.06
CA LEU A 18 -7.22 -4.07 40.10
C LEU A 18 -7.56 -3.27 38.83
N ALA A 19 -8.18 -2.10 39.03
CA ALA A 19 -8.55 -1.15 38.00
C ALA A 19 -7.32 -0.43 37.43
N THR A 20 -7.27 -0.26 36.11
CA THR A 20 -6.42 0.75 35.47
C THR A 20 -7.20 1.39 34.32
N SER A 21 -7.31 2.71 34.40
CA SER A 21 -8.09 3.58 33.54
C SER A 21 -7.63 3.51 32.08
N LEU A 22 -8.57 3.31 31.16
CA LEU A 22 -8.35 3.38 29.72
C LEU A 22 -8.49 4.84 29.27
N THR A 23 -7.37 5.53 29.02
CA THR A 23 -7.38 6.78 28.26
C THR A 23 -7.47 6.46 26.77
N LEU A 24 -8.60 6.84 26.17
CA LEU A 24 -8.86 6.75 24.73
C LEU A 24 -8.01 7.81 24.00
N GLN A 25 -6.90 7.39 23.40
CA GLN A 25 -6.12 8.23 22.49
C GLN A 25 -6.55 7.95 21.06
N VAL A 26 -7.28 8.89 20.47
CA VAL A 26 -7.64 8.89 19.05
C VAL A 26 -6.38 9.21 18.24
N LEU A 27 -5.85 8.23 17.51
CA LEU A 27 -4.80 8.43 16.51
C LEU A 27 -5.45 8.70 15.14
N PRO A 28 -4.90 9.64 14.33
CA PRO A 28 -5.48 10.00 13.05
C PRO A 28 -5.30 8.89 12.00
N ALA A 29 -6.24 8.86 11.06
CA ALA A 29 -6.35 7.89 9.98
C ALA A 29 -5.09 7.84 9.09
N HIS A 30 -4.38 6.72 9.15
CA HIS A 30 -3.43 6.30 8.13
C HIS A 30 -3.98 5.07 7.40
N THR A 31 -5.07 5.25 6.65
CA THR A 31 -5.76 4.19 5.89
C THR A 31 -5.33 4.05 4.43
N ALA A 32 -4.24 4.69 4.00
CA ALA A 32 -3.83 4.64 2.58
C ALA A 32 -2.55 3.81 2.31
N LEU A 33 -1.63 3.67 3.26
CA LEU A 33 -0.32 3.03 3.00
C LEU A 33 -0.23 1.55 3.40
N ALA A 34 -1.14 1.05 4.26
CA ALA A 34 -1.14 -0.35 4.69
C ALA A 34 -1.70 -1.31 3.62
N ALA A 35 -2.66 -0.85 2.81
CA ALA A 35 -3.26 -1.64 1.74
C ALA A 35 -2.27 -1.89 0.59
N GLU A 36 -1.40 -0.92 0.29
CA GLU A 36 -0.42 -1.02 -0.79
C GLU A 36 0.76 -1.94 -0.44
N SER A 37 1.21 -1.93 0.83
CA SER A 37 2.25 -2.83 1.35
C SER A 37 1.82 -4.31 1.37
N ALA A 38 0.58 -4.60 1.78
CA ALA A 38 0.04 -5.96 1.78
C ALA A 38 -0.14 -6.51 0.34
N ASN A 39 -0.53 -5.66 -0.61
CA ASN A 39 -0.70 -6.08 -1.99
C ASN A 39 0.64 -6.42 -2.66
N THR A 40 1.72 -5.71 -2.30
CA THR A 40 3.06 -5.89 -2.87
C THR A 40 3.74 -7.19 -2.43
N ALA A 41 3.50 -7.64 -1.19
CA ALA A 41 4.02 -8.93 -0.69
C ALA A 41 3.32 -10.15 -1.33
N VAL A 42 2.03 -10.00 -1.66
CA VAL A 42 1.21 -11.06 -2.28
C VAL A 42 1.49 -11.19 -3.79
N THR A 43 1.87 -10.11 -4.47
CA THR A 43 2.21 -10.16 -5.91
C THR A 43 3.51 -10.93 -6.18
N SER A 44 4.42 -11.03 -5.19
CA SER A 44 5.74 -11.66 -5.36
C SER A 44 5.69 -13.19 -5.44
N ALA A 45 4.58 -13.83 -5.06
CA ALA A 45 4.43 -15.29 -5.05
C ALA A 45 3.48 -15.83 -6.13
N ALA A 46 2.76 -14.95 -6.85
CA ALA A 46 1.79 -15.36 -7.86
C ALA A 46 2.47 -15.54 -9.22
N GLN A 47 2.33 -16.73 -9.80
CA GLN A 47 2.72 -16.98 -11.19
C GLN A 47 2.01 -15.99 -12.13
N ALA A 48 2.72 -15.46 -13.12
CA ALA A 48 2.17 -14.49 -14.07
C ALA A 48 0.91 -15.05 -14.75
N ALA A 49 -0.18 -14.27 -14.71
CA ALA A 49 -1.46 -14.69 -15.27
C ALA A 49 -1.39 -14.74 -16.81
N PRO A 50 -1.87 -15.82 -17.44
CA PRO A 50 -1.96 -15.89 -18.90
C PRO A 50 -3.01 -14.90 -19.43
N ALA A 51 -2.89 -14.54 -20.71
CA ALA A 51 -3.83 -13.65 -21.35
C ALA A 51 -5.27 -14.21 -21.30
N GLY A 52 -6.21 -13.41 -20.81
CA GLY A 52 -7.62 -13.81 -20.66
C GLY A 52 -7.97 -14.45 -19.31
N ALA A 53 -6.99 -14.70 -18.44
CA ALA A 53 -7.28 -15.15 -17.08
C ALA A 53 -7.87 -14.02 -16.23
N LYS A 54 -8.84 -14.38 -15.38
CA LYS A 54 -9.41 -13.50 -14.35
C LYS A 54 -8.59 -13.62 -13.08
N GLN A 55 -8.34 -12.50 -12.42
CA GLN A 55 -7.67 -12.50 -11.11
C GLN A 55 -8.62 -13.01 -10.02
N VAL A 56 -8.10 -13.72 -9.03
CA VAL A 56 -8.85 -14.03 -7.81
C VAL A 56 -9.08 -12.72 -7.05
N ASN A 57 -10.32 -12.45 -6.66
CA ASN A 57 -10.70 -11.24 -5.97
C ASN A 57 -10.10 -11.26 -4.54
N PRO A 58 -9.18 -10.35 -4.19
CA PRO A 58 -8.56 -10.34 -2.87
C PRO A 58 -9.52 -9.83 -1.77
N ALA A 59 -10.62 -9.17 -2.14
CA ALA A 59 -11.62 -8.65 -1.20
C ALA A 59 -12.65 -9.70 -0.77
N GLU A 60 -12.80 -10.78 -1.53
CA GLU A 60 -13.70 -11.89 -1.20
C GLU A 60 -12.87 -13.12 -0.83
N PRO A 61 -13.15 -13.76 0.31
CA PRO A 61 -12.37 -14.91 0.72
C PRO A 61 -12.61 -16.06 -0.27
N ALA A 62 -11.54 -16.55 -0.88
CA ALA A 62 -11.51 -17.83 -1.58
C ALA A 62 -10.88 -18.87 -0.64
N PRO A 63 -11.61 -19.37 0.38
CA PRO A 63 -11.00 -20.16 1.42
C PRO A 63 -10.53 -21.52 0.89
N LEU A 64 -9.30 -21.89 1.23
CA LEU A 64 -8.92 -23.30 1.28
C LEU A 64 -9.38 -23.83 2.63
N GLU A 65 -10.46 -24.61 2.64
CA GLU A 65 -10.89 -25.37 3.80
C GLU A 65 -10.59 -26.86 3.56
N TRP A 66 -9.66 -27.43 4.32
CA TRP A 66 -9.16 -28.78 4.05
C TRP A 66 -8.92 -29.59 5.32
N GLY A 67 -9.38 -30.83 5.33
CA GLY A 67 -9.22 -31.74 6.47
C GLY A 67 -7.83 -32.35 6.61
N PHE A 68 -6.94 -32.18 5.63
CA PHE A 68 -5.63 -32.85 5.52
C PHE A 68 -5.76 -34.37 5.42
N SER A 69 -6.18 -35.03 6.50
CA SER A 69 -6.68 -36.42 6.54
C SER A 69 -7.67 -36.58 7.69
N LYS A 70 -8.50 -37.62 7.66
CA LYS A 70 -9.39 -37.90 8.81
C LYS A 70 -8.60 -38.13 10.11
N ARG A 71 -7.38 -38.70 10.03
CA ARG A 71 -6.54 -38.89 11.22
C ARG A 71 -6.10 -37.55 11.82
N ALA A 72 -5.68 -36.61 10.98
CA ALA A 72 -5.23 -35.29 11.43
C ALA A 72 -6.35 -34.54 12.16
N GLN A 73 -7.55 -34.53 11.56
CA GLN A 73 -8.74 -33.89 12.15
C GLN A 73 -9.08 -34.42 13.54
N LEU A 74 -8.94 -35.73 13.77
CA LEU A 74 -9.42 -36.38 14.99
C LEU A 74 -8.36 -36.51 16.09
N ALA A 75 -7.07 -36.35 15.78
CA ALA A 75 -6.02 -36.77 16.70
C ALA A 75 -4.75 -35.93 16.71
N TRP A 76 -4.58 -34.96 15.80
CA TRP A 76 -3.40 -34.12 15.75
C TRP A 76 -3.78 -32.69 16.09
N GLU A 77 -3.19 -32.16 17.15
CA GLU A 77 -3.43 -30.76 17.53
C GLU A 77 -2.88 -29.84 16.44
N ALA A 78 -3.73 -29.00 15.87
CA ALA A 78 -3.37 -28.04 14.86
C ALA A 78 -3.30 -26.63 15.47
N THR A 79 -2.29 -25.87 15.06
CA THR A 79 -2.18 -24.44 15.36
C THR A 79 -2.03 -23.67 14.05
N ALA A 80 -2.79 -22.60 13.92
CA ALA A 80 -2.74 -21.71 12.77
C ALA A 80 -2.04 -20.39 13.14
N GLN A 81 -1.18 -19.89 12.24
CA GLN A 81 -0.48 -18.62 12.41
C GLN A 81 -0.46 -17.85 11.09
N GLY A 82 -0.56 -16.52 11.19
CA GLY A 82 -0.56 -15.61 10.04
C GLY A 82 -1.96 -15.15 9.64
N GLU A 83 -2.01 -14.11 8.80
CA GLU A 83 -3.28 -13.52 8.37
C GLU A 83 -4.09 -14.51 7.54
N GLY A 84 -5.37 -14.66 7.89
CA GLY A 84 -6.31 -15.52 7.17
C GLY A 84 -6.22 -17.01 7.51
N ALA A 85 -5.30 -17.44 8.37
CA ALA A 85 -5.19 -18.84 8.81
C ALA A 85 -5.96 -19.10 10.12
N SER A 86 -6.78 -20.13 10.14
CA SER A 86 -7.51 -20.59 11.32
C SER A 86 -7.76 -22.10 11.28
N ILE A 87 -8.11 -22.68 12.44
CA ILE A 87 -8.64 -24.05 12.53
C ILE A 87 -10.17 -23.96 12.67
N VAL A 88 -10.89 -24.75 11.91
CA VAL A 88 -12.35 -24.92 12.03
C VAL A 88 -12.57 -26.23 12.79
N PRO A 89 -12.92 -26.17 14.08
CA PRO A 89 -12.98 -27.37 14.90
C PRO A 89 -14.21 -28.23 14.58
N GLU A 90 -14.08 -29.56 14.65
CA GLU A 90 -15.23 -30.47 14.58
C GLU A 90 -16.06 -30.41 15.87
N ASP A 91 -15.40 -30.19 17.01
CA ASP A 91 -16.00 -30.02 18.33
C ASP A 91 -15.44 -28.75 18.98
N GLU A 92 -16.32 -27.84 19.42
CA GLU A 92 -15.94 -26.59 20.10
C GLU A 92 -15.15 -26.81 21.40
N TYR A 93 -15.26 -27.99 22.02
CA TYR A 93 -14.49 -28.37 23.19
C TYR A 93 -13.05 -28.82 22.87
N GLU A 94 -12.76 -29.13 21.59
CA GLU A 94 -11.44 -29.51 21.08
C GLU A 94 -11.00 -28.55 19.95
N PRO A 95 -10.74 -27.27 20.27
CA PRO A 95 -10.56 -26.21 19.26
C PRO A 95 -9.31 -26.37 18.38
N SER A 96 -8.38 -27.25 18.76
CA SER A 96 -7.18 -27.60 17.99
C SER A 96 -7.41 -28.76 17.02
N LEU A 97 -8.56 -29.43 17.05
CA LEU A 97 -8.89 -30.59 16.22
C LEU A 97 -9.95 -30.22 15.18
N GLY A 98 -9.62 -30.37 13.90
CA GLY A 98 -10.56 -30.09 12.82
C GLY A 98 -9.87 -29.79 11.49
N THR A 99 -10.56 -29.03 10.64
CA THR A 99 -10.07 -28.67 9.31
C THR A 99 -9.27 -27.37 9.35
N ILE A 100 -8.31 -27.23 8.45
CA ILE A 100 -7.60 -25.96 8.27
C ILE A 100 -8.43 -25.04 7.40
N LYS A 101 -8.36 -23.74 7.65
CA LYS A 101 -8.99 -22.72 6.81
C LYS A 101 -8.02 -21.58 6.55
N LEU A 102 -7.70 -21.36 5.27
CA LEU A 102 -6.86 -20.26 4.80
C LEU A 102 -7.69 -19.35 3.89
N THR A 103 -7.92 -18.10 4.30
CA THR A 103 -8.87 -17.19 3.61
C THR A 103 -8.21 -16.13 2.76
N LYS A 104 -6.91 -15.87 2.98
CA LYS A 104 -6.14 -14.85 2.27
C LYS A 104 -5.48 -15.49 1.06
N ALA A 105 -6.15 -15.35 -0.09
CA ALA A 105 -5.77 -15.98 -1.34
C ALA A 105 -5.44 -14.92 -2.41
N ALA A 106 -4.56 -15.27 -3.33
CA ALA A 106 -4.32 -14.53 -4.56
C ALA A 106 -3.92 -15.46 -5.69
N GLY A 107 -4.11 -15.01 -6.93
CA GLY A 107 -3.77 -15.80 -8.11
C GLY A 107 -4.75 -15.54 -9.24
N TRP A 108 -4.89 -16.50 -10.14
CA TRP A 108 -5.67 -16.35 -11.35
C TRP A 108 -6.38 -17.63 -11.74
N PHE A 109 -7.46 -17.46 -12.51
CA PHE A 109 -8.23 -18.52 -13.12
C PHE A 109 -8.47 -18.21 -14.59
N ASP A 110 -8.14 -19.15 -15.47
CA ASP A 110 -8.42 -19.05 -16.89
C ASP A 110 -9.75 -19.76 -17.21
N PRO A 111 -10.83 -19.03 -17.53
CA PRO A 111 -12.12 -19.64 -17.83
C PRO A 111 -12.13 -20.43 -19.14
N ALA A 112 -11.21 -20.16 -20.08
CA ALA A 112 -11.13 -20.84 -21.37
C ALA A 112 -10.47 -22.21 -21.25
N THR A 113 -9.33 -22.27 -20.55
CA THR A 113 -8.59 -23.52 -20.36
C THR A 113 -8.95 -24.28 -19.09
N LYS A 114 -9.70 -23.64 -18.16
CA LYS A 114 -9.96 -24.13 -16.80
C LYS A 114 -8.70 -24.28 -15.94
N SER A 115 -7.58 -23.73 -16.39
CA SER A 115 -6.34 -23.69 -15.61
C SER A 115 -6.43 -22.68 -14.47
N ALA A 116 -5.73 -22.92 -13.38
CA ALA A 116 -5.74 -22.03 -12.23
C ALA A 116 -4.39 -22.06 -11.50
N HIS A 117 -4.05 -20.93 -10.89
CA HIS A 117 -2.98 -20.84 -9.89
C HIS A 117 -3.52 -20.02 -8.73
N VAL A 118 -3.51 -20.58 -7.52
CA VAL A 118 -4.04 -19.90 -6.32
C VAL A 118 -3.08 -20.14 -5.17
N ALA A 119 -2.59 -19.07 -4.56
CA ALA A 119 -1.70 -19.12 -3.42
C ALA A 119 -2.41 -18.58 -2.17
N TRP A 120 -2.20 -19.22 -1.03
CA TRP A 120 -2.69 -18.78 0.27
C TRP A 120 -1.57 -18.43 1.22
N THR A 121 -1.77 -17.36 1.98
CA THR A 121 -0.87 -16.99 3.08
C THR A 121 -1.24 -17.71 4.37
N GLY A 122 -0.31 -17.69 5.33
CA GLY A 122 -0.48 -18.31 6.63
C GLY A 122 0.24 -19.66 6.72
N SER A 123 0.22 -20.22 7.93
CA SER A 123 0.88 -21.47 8.24
C SER A 123 0.07 -22.29 9.23
N ILE A 124 0.16 -23.60 9.08
CA ILE A 124 -0.44 -24.60 9.96
C ILE A 124 0.70 -25.44 10.54
N THR A 125 0.67 -25.68 11.85
CA THR A 125 1.54 -26.66 12.49
C THR A 125 0.68 -27.72 13.15
N TYR A 126 0.84 -28.97 12.71
CA TYR A 126 0.29 -30.15 13.36
C TYR A 126 1.28 -30.66 14.39
N THR A 127 0.79 -30.94 15.60
CA THR A 127 1.51 -31.61 16.68
C THR A 127 0.97 -33.03 16.84
N ILE A 128 1.86 -34.01 16.77
CA ILE A 128 1.57 -35.44 16.79
C ILE A 128 2.25 -36.04 18.01
N ASN A 129 1.54 -36.91 18.73
CA ASN A 129 1.98 -37.53 19.99
C ASN A 129 2.63 -36.52 20.96
N GLU A 130 2.00 -35.35 21.11
CA GLU A 130 2.40 -34.25 22.01
C GLU A 130 3.72 -33.53 21.65
N ALA A 131 4.49 -33.98 20.65
CA ALA A 131 5.85 -33.49 20.46
C ALA A 131 6.36 -33.42 19.01
N GLN A 132 6.03 -34.38 18.15
CA GLN A 132 6.46 -34.32 16.74
C GLN A 132 5.64 -33.27 16.01
N THR A 133 6.27 -32.50 15.13
CA THR A 133 5.57 -31.45 14.38
C THR A 133 5.68 -31.62 12.88
N ILE A 134 4.63 -31.23 12.17
CA ILE A 134 4.61 -31.01 10.73
C ILE A 134 4.10 -29.60 10.51
N LYS A 135 4.95 -28.70 10.01
CA LYS A 135 4.60 -27.34 9.67
C LYS A 135 4.43 -27.20 8.16
N LEU A 136 3.34 -26.59 7.75
CA LEU A 136 2.99 -26.30 6.37
C LEU A 136 2.71 -24.80 6.21
N SER A 137 3.22 -24.19 5.16
CA SER A 137 3.01 -22.77 4.86
C SER A 137 3.04 -22.49 3.36
N ASN A 138 2.61 -21.29 2.97
CA ASN A 138 2.72 -20.82 1.58
C ASN A 138 2.08 -21.81 0.58
N PHE A 139 0.83 -22.20 0.86
CA PHE A 139 0.09 -23.16 0.06
C PHE A 139 -0.15 -22.61 -1.34
N THR A 140 -0.05 -23.48 -2.35
CA THR A 140 -0.25 -23.13 -3.75
C THR A 140 -1.01 -24.26 -4.45
N LEU A 141 -2.16 -23.95 -5.03
CA LEU A 141 -2.92 -24.84 -5.88
C LEU A 141 -2.65 -24.50 -7.34
N ASP A 142 -2.11 -25.46 -8.07
CA ASP A 142 -1.88 -25.40 -9.51
C ASP A 142 -2.79 -26.41 -10.21
N VAL A 143 -3.60 -25.94 -11.16
CA VAL A 143 -4.47 -26.75 -12.01
C VAL A 143 -4.10 -26.48 -13.47
N ALA A 144 -3.68 -27.54 -14.18
CA ALA A 144 -3.38 -27.49 -15.60
C ALA A 144 -4.66 -27.64 -16.45
N ALA A 145 -4.56 -27.30 -17.74
CA ALA A 145 -5.68 -27.34 -18.68
C ALA A 145 -6.27 -28.75 -18.91
N ASP A 146 -5.48 -29.81 -18.65
CA ASP A 146 -5.93 -31.20 -18.72
C ASP A 146 -6.63 -31.66 -17.42
N GLY A 147 -6.75 -30.77 -16.43
CA GLY A 147 -7.31 -31.05 -15.12
C GLY A 147 -6.34 -31.68 -14.13
N SER A 148 -5.09 -31.97 -14.52
CA SER A 148 -4.06 -32.45 -13.60
C SER A 148 -3.45 -31.30 -12.79
N GLY A 149 -2.78 -31.62 -11.69
CA GLY A 149 -2.14 -30.59 -10.88
C GLY A 149 -1.73 -31.04 -9.49
N SER A 150 -1.47 -30.05 -8.64
CA SER A 150 -1.05 -30.28 -7.27
C SER A 150 -1.48 -29.16 -6.33
N LEU A 151 -1.74 -29.53 -5.07
CA LEU A 151 -1.65 -28.61 -3.94
C LEU A 151 -0.26 -28.79 -3.33
N SER A 152 0.53 -27.74 -3.33
CA SER A 152 1.90 -27.71 -2.81
C SER A 152 2.00 -26.78 -1.60
N ALA A 153 2.96 -27.03 -0.72
CA ALA A 153 3.25 -26.17 0.42
C ALA A 153 4.76 -26.21 0.73
N GLU A 154 5.25 -25.19 1.42
CA GLU A 154 6.51 -25.30 2.15
C GLU A 154 6.29 -26.12 3.41
N ALA A 155 6.95 -27.27 3.45
CA ALA A 155 6.83 -28.22 4.53
C ALA A 155 8.15 -28.32 5.32
N SER A 156 8.04 -28.42 6.63
CA SER A 156 9.09 -28.88 7.52
C SER A 156 8.52 -29.75 8.61
N SER A 157 9.35 -30.62 9.18
CA SER A 157 8.97 -31.52 10.26
C SER A 157 10.09 -31.70 11.27
N THR A 158 9.72 -31.85 12.54
CA THR A 158 10.66 -32.06 13.64
C THR A 158 10.19 -33.16 14.58
N ASP A 159 11.16 -33.88 15.15
CA ASP A 159 10.98 -34.83 16.24
C ASP A 159 12.00 -34.50 17.33
N PRO A 160 11.57 -33.98 18.48
CA PRO A 160 12.48 -33.62 19.56
C PRO A 160 13.20 -34.84 20.16
N TYR A 161 12.67 -36.05 19.98
CA TYR A 161 13.30 -37.28 20.46
C TYR A 161 14.32 -37.85 19.47
N SER A 162 14.29 -37.43 18.20
CA SER A 162 15.24 -37.84 17.16
C SER A 162 15.68 -36.64 16.31
N PRO A 163 16.43 -35.66 16.87
CA PRO A 163 16.73 -34.41 16.16
C PRO A 163 17.53 -34.59 14.86
N SER A 164 18.29 -35.69 14.72
CA SER A 164 19.01 -36.03 13.50
C SER A 164 18.10 -36.37 12.32
N ASP A 165 16.82 -36.67 12.58
CA ASP A 165 15.83 -36.97 11.54
C ASP A 165 15.02 -35.73 11.11
N ASN A 166 15.25 -34.56 11.74
CA ASN A 166 14.55 -33.33 11.40
C ASN A 166 14.84 -32.89 9.96
N SER A 167 13.81 -32.35 9.29
CA SER A 167 13.89 -31.99 7.88
C SER A 167 14.83 -30.82 7.52
N GLY A 168 15.28 -30.05 8.52
CA GLY A 168 16.03 -28.82 8.33
C GLY A 168 15.15 -27.65 7.88
N ASP A 169 15.64 -26.88 6.91
CA ASP A 169 14.90 -25.75 6.33
C ASP A 169 13.63 -26.22 5.60
N PRO A 170 12.55 -25.43 5.61
CA PRO A 170 11.33 -25.76 4.87
C PRO A 170 11.60 -25.99 3.38
N ARG A 171 10.97 -27.04 2.84
CA ARG A 171 11.07 -27.41 1.42
C ARG A 171 9.70 -27.34 0.76
N ARG A 172 9.63 -26.74 -0.42
CA ARG A 172 8.39 -26.73 -1.23
C ARG A 172 8.17 -28.11 -1.83
N VAL A 173 7.05 -28.74 -1.47
CA VAL A 173 6.68 -30.09 -1.90
C VAL A 173 5.18 -30.20 -2.18
N PRO A 174 4.75 -31.09 -3.09
CA PRO A 174 3.35 -31.39 -3.28
C PRO A 174 2.80 -32.12 -2.05
N VAL A 175 1.77 -31.55 -1.40
CA VAL A 175 1.04 -32.20 -0.30
C VAL A 175 -0.18 -32.98 -0.79
N ALA A 176 -0.68 -32.65 -1.99
CA ALA A 176 -1.63 -33.46 -2.73
C ALA A 176 -1.36 -33.33 -4.23
N THR A 177 -1.58 -34.40 -4.99
CA THR A 177 -1.50 -34.39 -6.46
C THR A 177 -2.74 -35.04 -7.02
N PHE A 178 -3.14 -34.65 -8.21
CA PHE A 178 -4.38 -35.13 -8.83
C PHE A 178 -4.24 -35.15 -10.35
N LYS A 179 -4.92 -36.10 -10.99
CA LYS A 179 -4.99 -36.20 -12.45
C LYS A 179 -6.19 -35.50 -13.05
N ASN A 180 -7.27 -35.35 -12.28
CA ASN A 180 -8.55 -34.83 -12.77
C ASN A 180 -9.21 -33.96 -11.69
N ALA A 181 -9.11 -32.64 -11.85
CA ALA A 181 -9.93 -31.67 -11.14
C ALA A 181 -11.24 -31.44 -11.90
N THR A 182 -12.36 -31.41 -11.17
CA THR A 182 -13.64 -30.95 -11.73
C THR A 182 -13.72 -29.44 -11.54
N VAL A 183 -13.83 -28.70 -12.64
CA VAL A 183 -13.88 -27.24 -12.62
C VAL A 183 -15.19 -26.75 -13.20
N THR A 184 -15.98 -26.04 -12.40
CA THR A 184 -17.20 -25.35 -12.83
C THR A 184 -16.99 -23.85 -12.69
N ALA A 185 -17.33 -23.08 -13.72
CA ALA A 185 -17.24 -21.62 -13.68
C ALA A 185 -18.59 -21.02 -14.06
N ASP A 186 -19.08 -20.09 -13.24
CA ASP A 186 -20.31 -19.35 -13.45
C ASP A 186 -20.06 -17.86 -13.21
N GLY A 187 -20.09 -17.07 -14.29
CA GLY A 187 -19.82 -15.63 -14.27
C GLY A 187 -18.46 -15.29 -13.64
N ASN A 188 -18.52 -14.76 -12.41
CA ASN A 188 -17.37 -14.34 -11.61
C ASN A 188 -17.07 -15.29 -10.45
N SER A 189 -17.57 -16.53 -10.50
CA SER A 189 -17.25 -17.58 -9.55
C SER A 189 -16.69 -18.80 -10.27
N ALA A 190 -15.68 -19.45 -9.70
CA ALA A 190 -15.20 -20.74 -10.16
C ALA A 190 -15.03 -21.70 -8.98
N THR A 191 -15.58 -22.90 -9.09
CA THR A 191 -15.41 -23.96 -8.10
C THR A 191 -14.52 -25.06 -8.68
N ILE A 192 -13.48 -25.41 -7.92
CA ILE A 192 -12.51 -26.46 -8.24
C ILE A 192 -12.68 -27.56 -7.20
N SER A 193 -13.03 -28.76 -7.65
CA SER A 193 -13.17 -29.95 -6.80
C SER A 193 -12.12 -30.99 -7.19
N ILE A 194 -11.36 -31.46 -6.22
CA ILE A 194 -10.19 -32.32 -6.40
C ILE A 194 -10.33 -33.54 -5.50
N THR A 195 -10.08 -34.72 -6.08
CA THR A 195 -9.83 -35.95 -5.32
C THR A 195 -8.34 -36.24 -5.42
N PRO A 196 -7.57 -36.09 -4.33
CA PRO A 196 -6.15 -36.38 -4.34
C PRO A 196 -5.86 -37.86 -4.66
N GLU A 197 -4.77 -38.09 -5.38
CA GLU A 197 -4.23 -39.43 -5.60
C GLU A 197 -3.66 -40.00 -4.30
N PHE A 198 -4.01 -41.26 -4.04
CA PHE A 198 -3.47 -42.04 -2.93
C PHE A 198 -3.33 -43.49 -3.36
N GLU A 199 -4.44 -44.12 -3.78
CA GLU A 199 -4.47 -45.51 -4.24
C GLU A 199 -3.53 -45.74 -5.43
N GLY A 200 -2.77 -46.82 -5.40
CA GLY A 200 -1.79 -47.21 -6.42
C GLY A 200 -0.54 -46.35 -6.48
N ARG A 201 -0.39 -45.34 -5.61
CA ARG A 201 0.84 -44.56 -5.52
C ARG A 201 1.90 -45.35 -4.74
N ALA A 202 3.02 -45.64 -5.38
CA ALA A 202 4.10 -46.39 -4.76
C ALA A 202 5.03 -45.49 -3.92
N TYR A 203 5.43 -45.98 -2.75
CA TYR A 203 6.47 -45.38 -1.91
C TYR A 203 7.28 -46.47 -1.21
N GLN A 204 8.60 -46.55 -1.51
CA GLN A 204 9.54 -47.49 -0.89
C GLN A 204 9.04 -48.95 -0.83
N GLY A 205 8.46 -49.44 -1.92
CA GLY A 205 7.94 -50.82 -2.01
C GLY A 205 6.56 -51.03 -1.39
N ARG A 206 5.91 -49.96 -0.90
CA ARG A 206 4.51 -49.95 -0.48
C ARG A 206 3.66 -49.36 -1.60
N GLU A 207 2.41 -49.79 -1.67
CA GLU A 207 1.37 -49.16 -2.48
C GLU A 207 0.53 -48.24 -1.58
N ASP A 208 -0.28 -47.39 -2.19
CA ASP A 208 -1.19 -46.45 -1.54
C ASP A 208 -0.50 -45.46 -0.58
N SER A 209 -0.04 -44.34 -1.14
CA SER A 209 0.74 -43.35 -0.41
C SER A 209 0.38 -41.90 -0.76
N TRP A 210 0.83 -40.98 0.09
CA TRP A 210 0.96 -39.56 -0.24
C TRP A 210 2.12 -39.33 -1.22
N PRO A 211 2.29 -38.11 -1.77
CA PRO A 211 3.46 -37.77 -2.58
C PRO A 211 4.77 -38.08 -1.85
N ALA A 212 5.70 -38.76 -2.52
CA ALA A 212 6.94 -39.25 -1.91
C ALA A 212 7.80 -38.09 -1.39
N GLU A 213 7.82 -36.99 -2.13
CA GLU A 213 8.52 -35.75 -1.80
C GLU A 213 8.05 -35.18 -0.47
N PHE A 214 6.75 -35.25 -0.20
CA PHE A 214 6.19 -34.81 1.07
C PHE A 214 6.52 -35.79 2.20
N ILE A 215 6.38 -37.10 1.97
CA ILE A 215 6.76 -38.13 2.96
C ILE A 215 8.23 -37.99 3.35
N ASP A 216 9.11 -37.63 2.42
CA ASP A 216 10.54 -37.44 2.66
C ASP A 216 10.89 -36.16 3.45
N VAL A 217 9.96 -35.22 3.58
CA VAL A 217 10.06 -34.09 4.51
C VAL A 217 9.63 -34.50 5.91
N VAL A 218 8.65 -35.39 6.04
CA VAL A 218 8.12 -35.82 7.33
C VAL A 218 9.17 -36.63 8.11
N VAL A 219 9.29 -36.39 9.42
CA VAL A 219 10.19 -37.17 10.30
C VAL A 219 9.81 -38.65 10.32
N LYS A 220 10.82 -39.52 10.35
CA LYS A 220 10.65 -40.98 10.19
C LYS A 220 9.63 -41.58 11.16
N SER A 221 9.58 -41.08 12.39
CA SER A 221 8.70 -41.57 13.46
C SER A 221 7.21 -41.44 13.15
N VAL A 222 6.80 -40.55 12.24
CA VAL A 222 5.38 -40.33 11.89
C VAL A 222 5.07 -40.61 10.41
N ARG A 223 6.05 -41.03 9.59
CA ARG A 223 5.85 -41.32 8.15
C ARG A 223 4.79 -42.39 7.87
N SER A 224 4.59 -43.34 8.78
CA SER A 224 3.61 -44.43 8.62
C SER A 224 2.16 -43.96 8.55
N TRP A 225 1.88 -42.68 8.86
CA TRP A 225 0.58 -42.06 8.65
C TRP A 225 0.33 -41.62 7.19
N PHE A 226 1.34 -41.69 6.33
CA PHE A 226 1.28 -41.17 4.95
C PHE A 226 1.38 -42.27 3.87
N TYR A 227 1.30 -43.53 4.27
CA TYR A 227 1.20 -44.69 3.39
C TYR A 227 0.53 -45.86 4.08
N THR A 228 0.10 -46.86 3.31
CA THR A 228 -0.48 -48.07 3.90
C THR A 228 0.55 -48.92 4.64
N ALA A 229 0.19 -49.33 5.86
CA ALA A 229 1.12 -50.03 6.75
C ALA A 229 0.44 -51.14 7.58
N GLU A 230 -0.67 -51.70 7.08
CA GLU A 230 -1.42 -52.80 7.71
C GLU A 230 -1.86 -52.51 9.16
N THR A 231 -2.21 -51.25 9.43
CA THR A 231 -2.72 -50.79 10.72
C THR A 231 -4.24 -50.69 10.72
N PRO A 232 -4.92 -50.71 11.89
CA PRO A 232 -6.38 -50.56 11.94
C PRO A 232 -6.93 -49.21 11.39
N TRP A 233 -6.05 -48.24 11.12
CA TRP A 233 -6.40 -46.86 10.80
C TRP A 233 -6.18 -46.49 9.34
N GLU A 234 -6.03 -47.46 8.42
CA GLU A 234 -5.71 -47.15 7.01
C GLU A 234 -6.70 -46.18 6.35
N SER A 235 -8.00 -46.33 6.64
CA SER A 235 -9.02 -45.44 6.10
C SER A 235 -8.89 -43.98 6.55
N GLN A 236 -8.17 -43.73 7.66
CA GLN A 236 -7.97 -42.38 8.20
C GLN A 236 -6.70 -41.70 7.66
N LYS A 237 -5.83 -42.44 6.96
CA LYS A 237 -4.56 -41.92 6.43
C LYS A 237 -4.70 -41.21 5.09
N LYS A 238 -5.80 -41.47 4.38
CA LYS A 238 -6.03 -40.94 3.05
C LYS A 238 -6.15 -39.41 3.11
N PRO A 239 -5.57 -38.67 2.13
CA PRO A 239 -5.80 -37.25 2.01
C PRO A 239 -7.28 -36.97 1.71
N ASP A 240 -7.83 -35.97 2.40
CA ASP A 240 -9.22 -35.58 2.20
C ASP A 240 -9.41 -34.88 0.84
N PRO A 241 -10.59 -35.01 0.20
CA PRO A 241 -10.94 -34.21 -0.97
C PRO A 241 -10.81 -32.71 -0.71
N ILE A 242 -10.48 -31.95 -1.76
CA ILE A 242 -10.29 -30.50 -1.69
C ILE A 242 -11.35 -29.83 -2.58
N THR A 243 -12.08 -28.87 -2.02
CA THR A 243 -13.00 -28.02 -2.77
C THR A 243 -12.66 -26.55 -2.50
N VAL A 244 -12.40 -25.80 -3.57
CA VAL A 244 -12.09 -24.37 -3.49
C VAL A 244 -13.08 -23.61 -4.36
N THR A 245 -13.72 -22.60 -3.80
CA THR A 245 -14.54 -21.64 -4.55
C THR A 245 -13.82 -20.31 -4.64
N LEU A 246 -13.53 -19.90 -5.87
CA LEU A 246 -12.84 -18.68 -6.22
C LEU A 246 -13.85 -17.61 -6.60
N ALA A 247 -13.83 -16.49 -5.87
CA ALA A 247 -14.39 -15.25 -6.37
C ALA A 247 -13.40 -14.64 -7.37
N LEU A 248 -13.87 -14.28 -8.55
CA LEU A 248 -13.05 -13.75 -9.64
C LEU A 248 -13.35 -12.26 -9.79
N GLN A 249 -12.30 -11.46 -9.89
CA GLN A 249 -12.44 -10.04 -10.16
C GLN A 249 -13.13 -9.86 -11.51
N GLU A 250 -14.18 -9.06 -11.53
CA GLU A 250 -14.78 -8.62 -12.78
C GLU A 250 -13.72 -7.86 -13.57
N ALA A 251 -13.66 -8.07 -14.89
CA ALA A 251 -12.84 -7.21 -15.73
C ALA A 251 -13.22 -5.76 -15.38
N PRO A 252 -12.24 -4.86 -15.11
CA PRO A 252 -12.59 -3.48 -14.82
C PRO A 252 -13.52 -3.02 -15.93
N ALA A 253 -14.72 -2.56 -15.54
CA ALA A 253 -15.71 -2.12 -16.51
C ALA A 253 -14.99 -1.20 -17.51
N PRO A 254 -15.16 -1.39 -18.83
CA PRO A 254 -14.58 -0.48 -19.79
C PRO A 254 -14.93 0.92 -19.29
N ALA A 255 -13.90 1.75 -19.05
CA ALA A 255 -14.09 3.09 -18.55
C ALA A 255 -15.27 3.69 -19.32
N PRO A 256 -16.32 4.22 -18.64
CA PRO A 256 -17.52 4.66 -19.32
C PRO A 256 -17.06 5.50 -20.51
N ALA A 257 -17.53 5.12 -21.70
CA ALA A 257 -17.19 5.85 -22.92
C ALA A 257 -17.35 7.34 -22.59
N PRO A 258 -16.35 8.20 -22.86
CA PRO A 258 -16.46 9.61 -22.57
C PRO A 258 -17.82 10.04 -23.09
N ALA A 259 -18.63 10.65 -22.22
CA ALA A 259 -19.98 11.09 -22.56
C ALA A 259 -19.91 11.80 -23.93
N PRO A 260 -20.88 11.57 -24.85
CA PRO A 260 -20.85 12.23 -26.15
C PRO A 260 -20.58 13.71 -25.92
N GLU A 261 -19.45 14.18 -26.47
CA GLU A 261 -19.07 15.57 -26.32
C GLU A 261 -20.28 16.43 -26.70
N PRO A 262 -20.66 17.42 -25.88
CA PRO A 262 -21.66 18.38 -26.31
C PRO A 262 -21.21 18.92 -27.67
N ALA A 263 -22.12 18.93 -28.64
CA ALA A 263 -21.86 19.43 -29.99
C ALA A 263 -21.05 20.73 -29.90
N PRO A 264 -20.00 20.92 -30.72
CA PRO A 264 -19.04 21.99 -30.55
C PRO A 264 -19.78 23.32 -30.41
N SER A 265 -19.82 23.83 -29.19
CA SER A 265 -20.25 25.19 -28.93
C SER A 265 -19.22 26.08 -29.62
N ALA A 266 -19.69 27.01 -30.43
CA ALA A 266 -18.87 28.00 -31.10
C ALA A 266 -17.81 28.51 -30.11
N GLY A 267 -16.53 28.27 -30.44
CA GLY A 267 -15.42 28.28 -29.49
C GLY A 267 -15.45 29.48 -28.56
N LEU A 268 -15.49 29.19 -27.27
CA LEU A 268 -15.41 30.18 -26.21
C LEU A 268 -14.01 30.82 -26.27
N GLN A 269 -13.93 32.05 -26.78
CA GLN A 269 -12.67 32.78 -26.91
C GLN A 269 -12.50 33.71 -25.72
N VAL A 270 -11.25 34.03 -25.39
CA VAL A 270 -10.95 35.11 -24.45
C VAL A 270 -11.31 36.43 -25.12
N LYS A 271 -12.21 37.20 -24.50
CA LYS A 271 -12.62 38.52 -24.93
C LYS A 271 -11.71 39.60 -24.34
N ASP A 272 -11.40 39.50 -23.05
CA ASP A 272 -10.53 40.45 -22.36
C ASP A 272 -9.85 39.81 -21.13
N PHE A 273 -8.84 40.48 -20.59
CA PHE A 273 -8.29 40.18 -19.28
C PHE A 273 -8.05 41.46 -18.50
N THR A 274 -8.45 41.47 -17.24
CA THR A 274 -8.28 42.61 -16.33
C THR A 274 -7.55 42.15 -15.08
N ILE A 275 -6.63 42.97 -14.57
CA ILE A 275 -6.12 42.80 -13.21
C ILE A 275 -6.93 43.74 -12.32
N ASP A 276 -7.67 43.19 -11.38
CA ASP A 276 -8.37 43.99 -10.38
C ASP A 276 -7.32 44.70 -9.52
N ALA A 277 -7.28 46.04 -9.60
CA ALA A 277 -6.29 46.85 -8.90
C ALA A 277 -6.44 46.83 -7.37
N THR A 278 -7.59 46.38 -6.85
CA THR A 278 -7.90 46.31 -5.42
C THR A 278 -7.49 44.97 -4.84
N THR A 279 -7.75 43.88 -5.57
CA THR A 279 -7.47 42.51 -5.09
C THR A 279 -6.14 41.96 -5.62
N GLY A 280 -5.69 42.47 -6.76
CA GLY A 280 -4.52 42.00 -7.48
C GLY A 280 -4.74 40.71 -8.27
N HIS A 281 -6.01 40.32 -8.47
CA HIS A 281 -6.39 39.10 -9.16
C HIS A 281 -6.48 39.30 -10.67
N LEU A 282 -6.01 38.32 -11.43
CA LEU A 282 -6.19 38.26 -12.88
C LEU A 282 -7.55 37.66 -13.20
N ILE A 283 -8.42 38.45 -13.82
CA ILE A 283 -9.75 38.04 -14.26
C ILE A 283 -9.75 37.98 -15.78
N VAL A 284 -10.18 36.85 -16.34
CA VAL A 284 -10.33 36.63 -17.79
C VAL A 284 -11.82 36.68 -18.13
N GLU A 285 -12.21 37.56 -19.06
CA GLU A 285 -13.56 37.60 -19.64
C GLU A 285 -13.59 36.83 -20.95
N PHE A 286 -14.59 35.99 -21.14
CA PHE A 286 -14.80 35.22 -22.37
C PHE A 286 -15.84 35.89 -23.27
N THR A 287 -15.89 35.48 -24.55
CA THR A 287 -16.80 36.04 -25.56
C THR A 287 -18.28 35.83 -25.27
N ASP A 288 -18.63 34.92 -24.37
CA ASP A 288 -20.00 34.72 -23.89
C ASP A 288 -20.38 35.62 -22.70
N GLY A 289 -19.46 36.50 -22.26
CA GLY A 289 -19.64 37.41 -21.13
C GLY A 289 -19.36 36.77 -19.76
N THR A 290 -18.96 35.50 -19.70
CA THR A 290 -18.51 34.88 -18.45
C THR A 290 -17.12 35.36 -18.06
N THR A 291 -16.82 35.40 -16.76
CA THR A 291 -15.50 35.74 -16.24
C THR A 291 -14.93 34.61 -15.41
N LYS A 292 -13.60 34.46 -15.43
CA LYS A 292 -12.85 33.51 -14.61
C LYS A 292 -11.70 34.20 -13.91
N ASP A 293 -11.73 34.17 -12.58
CA ASP A 293 -10.62 34.58 -11.73
C ASP A 293 -9.55 33.49 -11.74
N LEU A 294 -8.35 33.83 -12.20
CA LEU A 294 -7.18 32.97 -12.27
C LEU A 294 -6.22 33.16 -11.09
N GLY A 295 -6.62 33.96 -10.10
CA GLY A 295 -5.91 34.19 -8.85
C GLY A 295 -5.04 35.44 -8.85
N LYS A 296 -4.42 35.70 -7.70
CA LYS A 296 -3.60 36.87 -7.44
C LYS A 296 -2.28 36.82 -8.22
N VAL A 297 -2.02 37.85 -9.02
CA VAL A 297 -0.80 38.00 -9.84
C VAL A 297 0.11 39.12 -9.35
N THR A 298 -0.24 39.77 -8.24
CA THR A 298 0.68 40.65 -7.51
C THR A 298 1.61 39.80 -6.66
N GLY A 299 2.92 39.98 -6.84
CA GLY A 299 3.92 39.32 -6.00
C GLY A 299 3.67 39.63 -4.52
N GLU A 300 3.80 38.63 -3.66
CA GLU A 300 3.73 38.83 -2.22
C GLU A 300 4.84 39.80 -1.79
N ASN A 301 4.54 40.71 -0.84
CA ASN A 301 5.58 41.50 -0.20
C ASN A 301 6.63 40.55 0.36
N GLY A 302 7.92 40.82 0.10
CA GLY A 302 9.01 39.99 0.62
C GLY A 302 8.85 39.74 2.12
N GLN A 303 9.05 38.50 2.56
CA GLN A 303 8.94 38.16 3.98
C GLN A 303 9.87 39.07 4.81
N PRO A 304 9.45 39.51 6.02
CA PRO A 304 10.33 40.23 6.93
C PRO A 304 11.62 39.43 7.14
N GLY A 305 12.78 40.11 7.05
CA GLY A 305 14.07 39.46 7.24
C GLY A 305 14.14 38.69 8.56
N ALA A 306 14.84 37.57 8.57
CA ALA A 306 15.00 36.73 9.76
C ALA A 306 15.54 37.56 10.94
N GLN A 307 15.02 37.30 12.15
CA GLN A 307 15.52 37.92 13.39
C GLN A 307 17.03 37.65 13.53
N GLY A 308 17.81 38.69 13.80
CA GLY A 308 19.25 38.57 13.98
C GLY A 308 19.62 37.62 15.13
N PRO A 309 20.80 36.97 15.08
CA PRO A 309 21.23 36.05 16.13
C PRO A 309 21.31 36.76 17.49
N GLN A 310 21.02 36.03 18.56
CA GLN A 310 21.17 36.51 19.94
C GLN A 310 22.62 36.95 20.19
N GLY A 311 22.81 38.13 20.78
CA GLY A 311 24.14 38.65 21.10
C GLY A 311 24.93 37.71 22.03
N PRO A 312 26.27 37.73 21.97
CA PRO A 312 27.09 36.87 22.82
C PRO A 312 26.83 37.16 24.31
N GLN A 313 26.82 36.10 25.13
CA GLN A 313 26.68 36.21 26.59
C GLN A 313 27.83 37.06 27.16
N GLY A 314 27.50 38.00 28.04
CA GLY A 314 28.51 38.84 28.71
C GLY A 314 29.51 38.00 29.50
N THR A 315 30.77 38.43 29.52
CA THR A 315 31.83 37.77 30.29
C THR A 315 31.47 37.78 31.79
N PRO A 316 31.62 36.64 32.50
CA PRO A 316 31.42 36.59 33.94
C PRO A 316 32.30 37.62 34.66
N GLY A 317 31.77 38.26 35.71
CA GLY A 317 32.54 39.21 36.53
C GLY A 317 33.69 38.51 37.26
N GLU A 318 34.80 39.23 37.48
CA GLU A 318 35.96 38.68 38.18
C GLU A 318 35.59 38.26 39.62
N PRO A 319 36.05 37.08 40.09
CA PRO A 319 35.79 36.64 41.46
C PRO A 319 36.37 37.61 42.49
N GLY A 320 35.57 37.96 43.51
CA GLY A 320 36.04 38.77 44.64
C GLY A 320 37.12 38.06 45.46
N ALA A 321 38.07 38.81 45.99
CA ALA A 321 39.18 38.30 46.81
C ALA A 321 38.68 37.60 48.10
N ALA A 322 39.33 36.50 48.49
CA ALA A 322 38.92 35.65 49.60
C ALA A 322 39.10 36.34 50.98
N GLY A 323 38.03 36.36 51.79
CA GLY A 323 38.03 36.79 53.19
C GLY A 323 37.83 35.62 54.17
N ALA A 324 38.46 35.70 55.34
CA ALA A 324 38.46 34.69 56.40
C ALA A 324 37.10 34.57 57.14
N PRO A 325 36.78 33.42 57.80
CA PRO A 325 35.41 33.01 58.08
C PRO A 325 34.71 33.76 59.23
N GLY A 326 33.46 34.16 58.99
CA GLY A 326 32.51 34.66 60.00
C GLY A 326 31.06 34.40 59.56
N THR A 327 30.14 34.22 60.51
CA THR A 327 28.73 33.78 60.30
C THR A 327 27.92 34.67 59.35
N PRO A 328 26.94 34.14 58.58
CA PRO A 328 26.41 34.78 57.37
C PRO A 328 25.70 36.12 57.59
N GLY A 329 26.08 37.14 56.80
CA GLY A 329 25.31 38.37 56.61
C GLY A 329 24.31 38.25 55.44
N GLN A 330 23.25 39.05 55.47
CA GLN A 330 22.18 39.05 54.45
C GLN A 330 22.70 39.41 53.05
N ALA A 331 22.10 38.82 52.01
CA ALA A 331 22.49 39.03 50.61
C ALA A 331 22.36 40.50 50.18
N GLY A 332 23.37 41.00 49.46
CA GLY A 332 23.37 42.35 48.91
C GLY A 332 22.33 42.53 47.80
N PRO A 333 21.80 43.75 47.60
CA PRO A 333 20.79 44.02 46.59
C PRO A 333 21.31 43.82 45.16
N ALA A 334 20.40 43.46 44.24
CA ALA A 334 20.69 43.21 42.84
C ALA A 334 21.29 44.44 42.14
N GLY A 335 22.27 44.20 41.25
CA GLY A 335 22.91 45.26 40.46
C GLY A 335 21.96 45.90 39.43
N PRO A 336 22.25 47.12 38.98
CA PRO A 336 21.41 47.84 38.02
C PRO A 336 21.43 47.17 36.63
N VAL A 337 20.32 47.31 35.90
CA VAL A 337 20.15 46.81 34.53
C VAL A 337 21.12 47.53 33.58
N GLY A 338 21.79 46.77 32.70
CA GLY A 338 22.73 47.30 31.71
C GLY A 338 22.06 48.19 30.64
N PRO A 339 22.83 49.04 29.96
CA PRO A 339 22.30 49.93 28.93
C PRO A 339 21.73 49.16 27.73
N ALA A 340 20.71 49.74 27.07
CA ALA A 340 20.09 49.18 25.87
C ALA A 340 21.11 49.09 24.71
N GLY A 341 21.04 48.00 23.94
CA GLY A 341 21.90 47.79 22.77
C GLY A 341 21.64 48.78 21.64
N LYS A 342 22.66 49.03 20.81
CA LYS A 342 22.54 49.87 19.61
C LYS A 342 21.61 49.23 18.56
N ASN A 343 20.89 50.06 17.81
CA ASN A 343 20.02 49.63 16.72
C ASN A 343 20.83 48.90 15.62
N GLY A 344 20.22 47.89 14.99
CA GLY A 344 20.81 47.16 13.86
C GLY A 344 20.96 48.03 12.62
N GLN A 345 21.85 47.63 11.70
CA GLN A 345 21.96 48.24 10.37
C GLN A 345 20.82 47.73 9.47
N ASP A 346 20.39 48.57 8.52
CA ASP A 346 19.34 48.23 7.56
C ASP A 346 19.72 46.99 6.72
N GLY A 347 18.72 46.16 6.41
CA GLY A 347 18.89 44.98 5.58
C GLY A 347 19.28 45.33 4.14
N LYS A 348 19.90 44.38 3.44
CA LYS A 348 20.19 44.51 2.00
C LYS A 348 18.88 44.43 1.22
N ASP A 349 18.77 45.20 0.14
CA ASP A 349 17.60 45.20 -0.75
C ASP A 349 17.24 43.78 -1.23
N GLY A 350 15.93 43.51 -1.36
CA GLY A 350 15.43 42.25 -1.90
C GLY A 350 15.81 42.06 -3.37
N GLN A 351 15.84 40.81 -3.84
CA GLN A 351 16.09 40.53 -5.26
C GLN A 351 14.96 41.09 -6.14
N ALA A 352 15.32 41.58 -7.33
CA ALA A 352 14.37 42.09 -8.30
C ALA A 352 13.32 41.03 -8.69
N GLY A 353 12.06 41.46 -8.85
CA GLY A 353 10.94 40.57 -9.20
C GLY A 353 11.10 39.90 -10.57
N ARG A 354 10.50 38.71 -10.71
CA ARG A 354 10.44 37.95 -11.97
C ARG A 354 9.35 38.51 -12.88
N GLY A 355 9.73 39.13 -13.99
CA GLY A 355 8.82 39.61 -15.04
C GLY A 355 8.65 38.60 -16.18
N ILE A 356 7.77 38.89 -17.14
CA ILE A 356 7.63 38.12 -18.39
C ILE A 356 8.51 38.77 -19.46
N SER A 357 9.40 38.00 -20.09
CA SER A 357 10.28 38.46 -21.17
C SER A 357 9.73 38.19 -22.57
N GLU A 358 9.02 37.09 -22.77
CA GLU A 358 8.50 36.72 -24.10
C GLU A 358 7.30 35.77 -23.96
N VAL A 359 6.31 35.87 -24.86
CA VAL A 359 5.25 34.87 -25.00
C VAL A 359 5.18 34.41 -26.46
N LYS A 360 5.30 33.10 -26.69
CA LYS A 360 5.27 32.48 -28.03
C LYS A 360 4.26 31.35 -28.09
N ALA A 361 3.55 31.25 -29.21
CA ALA A 361 2.78 30.04 -29.52
C ALA A 361 3.74 28.91 -29.93
N THR A 362 3.51 27.70 -29.41
CA THR A 362 4.23 26.50 -29.84
C THR A 362 3.53 25.89 -31.07
N GLU A 363 4.25 25.04 -31.81
CA GLU A 363 3.71 24.31 -32.98
C GLU A 363 2.48 23.45 -32.62
N ASN A 364 2.29 23.15 -31.32
CA ASN A 364 1.18 22.36 -30.80
C ASN A 364 -0.02 23.23 -30.34
N GLY A 365 0.01 24.54 -30.57
CA GLY A 365 -1.07 25.46 -30.17
C GLY A 365 -1.06 25.85 -28.68
N GLU A 366 0.03 25.59 -27.96
CA GLU A 366 0.18 25.97 -26.55
C GLU A 366 0.88 27.33 -26.43
N LEU A 367 0.68 28.04 -25.32
CA LEU A 367 1.40 29.29 -25.05
C LEU A 367 2.62 29.02 -24.17
N ARG A 368 3.81 29.32 -24.70
CA ARG A 368 5.06 29.34 -23.95
C ARG A 368 5.32 30.75 -23.44
N ILE A 369 5.36 30.91 -22.12
CA ILE A 369 5.70 32.16 -21.44
C ILE A 369 7.13 32.03 -20.94
N THR A 370 8.02 32.91 -21.39
CA THR A 370 9.40 33.04 -20.92
C THR A 370 9.49 34.22 -19.95
N PHE A 371 10.21 34.03 -18.86
CA PHE A 371 10.39 35.02 -17.80
C PHE A 371 11.70 35.80 -17.98
N THR A 372 11.85 36.93 -17.29
CA THR A 372 13.04 37.80 -17.35
C THR A 372 14.31 37.14 -16.82
N ASP A 373 14.20 36.02 -16.12
CA ASP A 373 15.33 35.19 -15.67
C ASP A 373 15.69 34.05 -16.65
N GLY A 374 15.04 34.00 -17.82
CA GLY A 374 15.29 33.01 -18.87
C GLY A 374 14.53 31.69 -18.72
N THR A 375 13.77 31.49 -17.64
CA THR A 375 12.94 30.29 -17.46
C THR A 375 11.67 30.36 -18.33
N SER A 376 11.06 29.22 -18.67
CA SER A 376 9.78 29.21 -19.40
C SER A 376 8.76 28.25 -18.81
N THR A 377 7.47 28.56 -18.92
CA THR A 377 6.35 27.64 -18.66
C THR A 377 5.47 27.50 -19.90
N VAL A 378 4.80 26.36 -20.05
CA VAL A 378 3.90 26.07 -21.17
C VAL A 378 2.49 25.86 -20.63
N VAL A 379 1.56 26.66 -21.13
CA VAL A 379 0.14 26.60 -20.74
C VAL A 379 -0.64 25.96 -21.86
N LYS A 380 -1.26 24.81 -21.57
CA LYS A 380 -2.22 24.16 -22.46
C LYS A 380 -3.50 24.98 -22.50
N VAL A 381 -3.84 25.48 -23.68
CA VAL A 381 -5.15 26.09 -23.93
C VAL A 381 -6.10 24.95 -24.31
N PRO A 382 -7.17 24.68 -23.55
CA PRO A 382 -8.12 23.65 -23.92
C PRO A 382 -8.76 23.99 -25.26
N GLY A 383 -8.61 23.12 -26.26
CA GLY A 383 -9.23 23.27 -27.59
C GLY A 383 -8.33 23.79 -28.72
N ALA A 384 -7.03 23.99 -28.51
CA ALA A 384 -6.11 24.30 -29.61
C ALA A 384 -5.71 23.02 -30.36
N GLN A 385 -6.27 22.81 -31.57
CA GLN A 385 -5.79 21.79 -32.49
C GLN A 385 -4.70 22.40 -33.39
N PRO A 386 -3.59 21.69 -33.72
CA PRO A 386 -2.57 22.22 -34.63
C PRO A 386 -3.21 22.59 -35.97
N ALA A 387 -2.93 23.81 -36.44
CA ALA A 387 -3.51 24.33 -37.67
C ALA A 387 -3.09 23.46 -38.88
N PRO A 388 -3.99 23.20 -39.85
CA PRO A 388 -3.59 22.64 -41.14
C PRO A 388 -2.66 23.61 -41.88
N ASN A 389 -1.72 23.06 -42.64
CA ASN A 389 -0.58 23.70 -43.31
C ASN A 389 -0.86 24.84 -44.33
N ASP A 390 -2.01 25.51 -44.32
CA ASP A 390 -2.41 26.47 -45.38
C ASP A 390 -2.81 27.86 -44.88
N LEU A 391 -2.02 28.47 -44.00
CA LEU A 391 -2.14 29.91 -43.74
C LEU A 391 -0.83 30.64 -44.02
N GLN A 392 -0.89 31.58 -44.97
CA GLN A 392 0.21 32.45 -45.38
C GLN A 392 0.82 33.18 -44.16
N PRO A 393 2.16 33.34 -44.07
CA PRO A 393 2.86 33.87 -42.89
C PRO A 393 2.42 35.27 -42.41
N GLY A 394 1.66 36.01 -43.22
CA GLY A 394 1.26 37.39 -42.95
C GLY A 394 0.11 37.57 -41.94
N THR A 395 -0.76 36.59 -41.71
CA THR A 395 -1.97 36.78 -40.88
C THR A 395 -1.74 36.49 -39.39
N ILE A 396 -0.85 35.56 -39.06
CA ILE A 396 -0.48 35.25 -37.66
C ILE A 396 0.33 36.41 -37.05
N ALA A 397 1.14 37.10 -37.84
CA ALA A 397 1.89 38.27 -37.38
C ALA A 397 0.97 39.45 -36.99
N ALA A 398 -0.15 39.67 -37.69
CA ALA A 398 -1.00 40.84 -37.46
C ALA A 398 -1.81 40.77 -36.14
N ILE A 399 -2.29 39.58 -35.76
CA ILE A 399 -3.03 39.37 -34.50
C ILE A 399 -2.08 39.44 -33.30
N VAL A 400 -0.86 38.95 -33.46
CA VAL A 400 0.16 38.92 -32.38
C VAL A 400 0.83 40.30 -32.20
N LEU A 401 1.09 41.06 -33.27
CA LEU A 401 1.61 42.44 -33.16
C LEU A 401 0.61 43.40 -32.52
N GLY A 402 -0.70 43.20 -32.74
CA GLY A 402 -1.75 43.99 -32.09
C GLY A 402 -1.75 43.82 -30.56
N VAL A 403 -1.51 42.60 -30.06
CA VAL A 403 -1.44 42.29 -28.62
C VAL A 403 -0.12 42.78 -27.98
N ILE A 404 1.00 42.69 -28.71
CA ILE A 404 2.32 43.17 -28.25
C ILE A 404 2.36 44.71 -28.11
N ALA A 405 1.70 45.45 -29.01
CA ALA A 405 1.67 46.91 -28.98
C ALA A 405 0.92 47.48 -27.76
N THR A 406 -0.14 46.82 -27.29
CA THR A 406 -0.91 47.26 -26.12
C THR A 406 -0.19 46.95 -24.81
N ILE A 407 0.51 45.81 -24.74
CA ILE A 407 1.30 45.42 -23.56
C ILE A 407 2.56 46.30 -23.41
N LEU A 408 3.28 46.60 -24.51
CA LEU A 408 4.42 47.53 -24.47
C LEU A 408 3.99 49.00 -24.31
N GLY A 409 2.83 49.40 -24.84
CA GLY A 409 2.25 50.74 -24.65
C GLY A 409 1.88 51.04 -23.18
N ALA A 410 1.43 50.02 -22.43
CA ALA A 410 1.19 50.15 -21.00
C ALA A 410 2.50 50.34 -20.19
N PHE A 411 3.62 49.74 -20.65
CA PHE A 411 4.94 49.92 -20.01
C PHE A 411 5.63 51.24 -20.39
N ALA A 412 5.42 51.78 -21.59
CA ALA A 412 5.94 53.10 -21.97
C ALA A 412 5.27 54.24 -21.17
N SER A 413 3.99 54.06 -20.81
CA SER A 413 3.24 54.99 -19.94
C SER A 413 3.80 55.06 -18.51
N LEU A 414 4.53 54.03 -18.06
CA LEU A 414 5.16 54.01 -16.74
C LEU A 414 6.56 54.65 -16.70
N HIS A 415 7.21 54.86 -17.85
CA HIS A 415 8.54 55.50 -17.90
C HIS A 415 8.49 57.01 -18.18
N THR A 416 7.34 57.60 -18.54
CA THR A 416 7.22 59.06 -18.71
C THR A 416 6.77 59.80 -17.43
N VAL A 417 6.52 59.08 -16.32
CA VAL A 417 6.24 59.71 -15.00
C VAL A 417 7.48 59.75 -14.09
N ALA A 418 8.59 59.13 -14.50
CA ALA A 418 9.85 59.10 -13.73
C ALA A 418 10.96 60.02 -14.26
N ALA A 419 10.66 60.98 -15.15
CA ALA A 419 11.62 61.98 -15.63
C ALA A 419 11.22 63.45 -15.35
N ALA A 420 10.28 63.70 -14.43
CA ALA A 420 9.86 65.05 -14.02
C ALA A 420 10.22 65.45 -12.57
N PHE A 421 10.96 64.61 -11.82
CA PHE A 421 11.48 64.99 -10.50
C PHE A 421 12.93 64.51 -10.32
N LEU A 422 13.85 65.17 -11.01
CA LEU A 422 15.23 65.42 -10.54
C LEU A 422 15.86 66.50 -11.45
N HIS A 423 15.46 67.76 -11.22
CA HIS A 423 16.33 68.93 -11.32
C HIS A 423 16.14 69.71 -10.01
N LEU A 424 17.11 69.54 -9.10
CA LEU A 424 17.45 70.45 -7.98
C LEU A 424 17.67 71.89 -8.52
N PRO A 425 17.83 72.99 -7.73
CA PRO A 425 18.01 73.11 -6.27
C PRO A 425 17.21 74.27 -5.62
N GLY A 426 17.31 74.39 -4.29
CA GLY A 426 16.84 75.55 -3.51
C GLY A 426 16.83 75.25 -2.02
#